data_AF-A0A7S3E508-F1
#
_entry.id   AF-A0A7S3E508-F1
#
_cell.length_a   1.000
_cell.length_b   1.000
_cell.length_c   1.000
_cell.angle_alpha   90.00
_cell.angle_beta   90.00
_cell.angle_gamma   90.00
#
_symmetry.space_group_name_H-M   'P 1'
#
loop_
_entity.id
_entity.type
_entity.pdbx_description
1 polymer ?
#
loop_
_entity_poly.entity_id
_entity_poly.type
_entity_poly.pdbx_seq_one_letter_code
_entity_poly.pdbx_strand_id
1 'polypeptide(L)'
;GVAVAAPSQSSNEGAQGGPPTRGKGGSHAGGGKRPSLGSVLSSAPPLALPALTMQAPSLLPLPEVYQTMMVEWMDKKCHRCGHLPREPALCLVCGHLCCCAEGCCKDEGGRGECTQHALVCGGGTGVFLLLRQTAILILSGSHACIYPSPYLDAHGEEDPSLKRGKPLFLDKNRYEALQALWVAHAFDYDGNVLKHSRAFSAEFY
;
A
#
# COMPACT_ATOMS: atom_id res chain seq x y z
N GLY A 1 6.24 -44.65 -8.63
CA GLY A 1 7.50 -45.15 -9.20
C GLY A 1 7.46 -45.01 -10.70
N VAL A 2 8.60 -44.66 -11.29
CA VAL A 2 8.94 -44.67 -12.73
C VAL A 2 8.49 -43.47 -13.59
N ALA A 3 9.16 -42.33 -13.38
CA ALA A 3 10.17 -41.68 -14.24
C ALA A 3 10.10 -41.65 -15.81
N VAL A 4 10.58 -40.49 -16.33
CA VAL A 4 11.27 -40.16 -17.63
C VAL A 4 10.33 -39.99 -18.85
N ALA A 5 10.40 -38.95 -19.72
CA ALA A 5 11.55 -38.26 -20.33
C ALA A 5 11.23 -36.85 -20.91
N ALA A 6 12.24 -35.96 -20.92
CA ALA A 6 12.42 -34.88 -21.90
C ALA A 6 13.17 -35.41 -23.15
N PRO A 7 13.23 -34.68 -24.28
CA PRO A 7 14.47 -33.94 -24.63
C PRO A 7 14.27 -32.63 -25.47
N SER A 8 15.07 -31.58 -25.22
CA SER A 8 16.20 -31.01 -26.01
C SER A 8 15.87 -30.17 -27.26
N GLN A 9 16.11 -28.86 -27.20
CA GLN A 9 17.21 -28.10 -27.87
C GLN A 9 16.94 -27.65 -29.32
N SER A 10 17.09 -26.35 -29.59
CA SER A 10 18.01 -25.85 -30.63
C SER A 10 18.15 -24.33 -30.59
N SER A 11 19.40 -23.92 -30.70
CA SER A 11 19.97 -22.58 -30.78
C SER A 11 19.73 -21.95 -32.15
N ASN A 12 19.77 -20.61 -32.25
CA ASN A 12 20.44 -20.01 -33.40
C ASN A 12 20.99 -18.59 -33.13
N GLU A 13 22.09 -18.31 -33.83
CA GLU A 13 23.07 -17.24 -33.70
C GLU A 13 22.78 -16.01 -34.61
N GLY A 14 23.60 -14.95 -34.47
CA GLY A 14 23.83 -13.90 -35.49
C GLY A 14 23.64 -12.47 -34.94
N ALA A 15 24.63 -11.62 -34.60
CA ALA A 15 25.89 -11.16 -35.20
C ALA A 15 25.78 -9.82 -35.99
N GLN A 16 26.70 -8.89 -35.66
CA GLN A 16 27.21 -7.71 -36.43
C GLN A 16 26.32 -6.44 -36.47
N GLY A 17 26.78 -5.19 -36.33
CA GLY A 17 28.10 -4.54 -36.35
C GLY A 17 28.11 -3.35 -37.33
N GLY A 18 28.39 -2.10 -36.90
CA GLY A 18 28.67 -0.97 -37.80
C GLY A 18 28.60 0.45 -37.18
N PRO A 19 29.36 1.46 -37.69
CA PRO A 19 30.11 2.43 -36.88
C PRO A 19 29.67 3.93 -37.01
N PRO A 20 30.29 4.88 -36.27
CA PRO A 20 29.89 6.29 -36.22
C PRO A 20 30.59 7.16 -37.27
N THR A 21 29.93 8.22 -37.74
CA THR A 21 30.52 9.21 -38.65
C THR A 21 30.74 10.58 -38.00
N ARG A 22 31.80 11.21 -38.48
CA ARG A 22 32.61 12.28 -37.90
C ARG A 22 32.43 13.54 -38.74
N GLY A 23 32.05 14.66 -38.14
CA GLY A 23 31.98 15.98 -38.79
C GLY A 23 33.04 16.95 -38.28
N LYS A 24 34.00 17.29 -39.14
CA LYS A 24 34.87 18.50 -39.10
C LYS A 24 33.96 19.75 -39.13
N GLY A 25 34.30 20.96 -38.71
CA GLY A 25 35.55 21.68 -38.49
C GLY A 25 35.22 23.17 -38.73
N GLY A 26 35.85 24.10 -38.03
CA GLY A 26 35.59 25.53 -38.21
C GLY A 26 36.41 26.41 -37.29
N SER A 27 37.57 26.85 -37.78
CA SER A 27 38.42 27.87 -37.17
C SER A 27 37.79 29.25 -37.32
N HIS A 28 37.78 30.05 -36.25
CA HIS A 28 37.85 31.51 -36.37
C HIS A 28 38.64 32.10 -35.21
N ALA A 29 39.70 32.82 -35.59
CA ALA A 29 40.52 33.67 -34.75
C ALA A 29 39.76 34.96 -34.39
N GLY A 30 39.96 35.47 -33.17
CA GLY A 30 39.36 36.74 -32.77
C GLY A 30 39.78 37.24 -31.39
N GLY A 31 40.88 38.00 -31.36
CA GLY A 31 41.19 39.11 -30.45
C GLY A 31 40.75 39.01 -28.98
N GLY A 32 41.71 38.72 -28.10
CA GLY A 32 41.57 38.98 -26.66
C GLY A 32 41.47 40.48 -26.37
N LYS A 33 40.30 40.93 -25.91
CA LYS A 33 40.14 42.15 -25.12
C LYS A 33 40.11 41.77 -23.64
N ARG A 34 41.04 42.34 -22.86
CA ARG A 34 41.07 42.25 -21.39
C ARG A 34 39.75 42.83 -20.84
N PRO A 35 38.94 42.08 -20.07
CA PRO A 35 37.80 42.68 -19.39
C PRO A 35 38.31 43.43 -18.15
N SER A 36 37.87 44.67 -18.02
CA SER A 36 38.05 45.52 -16.84
C SER A 36 37.43 44.88 -15.60
N LEU A 37 38.12 45.00 -14.46
CA LEU A 37 37.65 44.65 -13.11
C LEU A 37 36.47 45.56 -12.70
N GLY A 38 35.30 45.31 -13.28
CA GLY A 38 34.02 45.88 -12.88
C GLY A 38 33.26 44.86 -12.05
N SER A 39 33.08 45.17 -10.78
CA SER A 39 32.43 44.39 -9.72
C SER A 39 31.12 43.70 -10.16
N VAL A 40 31.14 42.38 -10.28
CA VAL A 40 29.93 41.54 -10.38
C VAL A 40 29.51 41.10 -8.98
N LEU A 41 28.94 42.02 -8.19
CA LEU A 41 28.15 41.63 -7.03
C LEU A 41 26.76 41.22 -7.53
N SER A 42 26.68 39.99 -8.07
CA SER A 42 25.41 39.34 -8.32
C SER A 42 24.81 38.97 -6.97
N SER A 43 23.78 39.70 -6.55
CA SER A 43 22.97 39.35 -5.39
C SER A 43 22.26 38.04 -5.70
N ALA A 44 22.79 36.92 -5.23
CA ALA A 44 22.07 35.67 -5.25
C ALA A 44 20.74 35.86 -4.50
N PRO A 45 19.58 35.56 -5.12
CA PRO A 45 18.33 35.58 -4.38
C PRO A 45 18.43 34.58 -3.22
N PRO A 46 17.88 34.90 -2.04
CA PRO A 46 17.89 33.97 -0.93
C PRO A 46 17.24 32.67 -1.39
N LEU A 47 17.96 31.56 -1.21
CA LEU A 47 17.44 30.22 -1.45
C LEU A 47 16.25 30.03 -0.50
N ALA A 48 15.05 30.30 -0.98
CA ALA A 48 13.83 29.99 -0.28
C ALA A 48 13.70 28.46 -0.27
N LEU A 49 13.99 27.84 0.87
CA LEU A 49 13.66 26.44 1.10
C LEU A 49 12.14 26.28 0.90
N PRO A 50 11.69 25.33 0.08
CA PRO A 50 10.25 25.09 -0.06
C PRO A 50 9.69 24.77 1.33
N ALA A 51 8.61 25.46 1.70
CA ALA A 51 7.89 25.16 2.91
C ALA A 51 7.50 23.68 2.88
N LEU A 52 8.11 22.87 3.75
CA LEU A 52 7.77 21.47 3.90
C LEU A 52 6.39 21.42 4.54
N THR A 53 5.34 21.40 3.72
CA THR A 53 3.98 21.17 4.19
C THR A 53 3.90 19.71 4.62
N MET A 54 3.97 19.46 5.92
CA MET A 54 3.66 18.15 6.50
C MET A 54 2.17 17.91 6.32
N GLN A 55 1.82 17.12 5.31
CA GLN A 55 0.47 16.61 5.17
C GLN A 55 0.23 15.62 6.32
N ALA A 56 -0.90 15.77 7.01
CA ALA A 56 -1.30 14.81 8.01
C ALA A 56 -1.42 13.42 7.35
N PRO A 57 -0.99 12.35 8.05
CA PRO A 57 -1.15 11.01 7.51
C PRO A 57 -2.63 10.71 7.28
N SER A 58 -2.94 10.08 6.14
CA SER A 58 -4.29 9.68 5.76
C SER A 58 -4.31 8.21 5.38
N LEU A 59 -5.45 7.55 5.63
CA LEU A 59 -5.67 6.21 5.12
C LEU A 59 -5.92 6.24 3.61
N LEU A 60 -5.75 5.09 2.97
CA LEU A 60 -5.95 4.87 1.54
C LEU A 60 -7.39 5.26 1.15
N PRO A 61 -7.58 6.21 0.22
CA PRO A 61 -8.92 6.58 -0.21
C PRO A 61 -9.66 5.36 -0.76
N LEU A 62 -10.86 5.13 -0.25
CA LEU A 62 -11.70 4.01 -0.65
C LEU A 62 -12.73 4.45 -1.72
N PRO A 63 -13.04 3.61 -2.70
CA PRO A 63 -14.13 3.82 -3.64
C PRO A 63 -15.47 3.96 -2.92
N GLU A 64 -16.38 4.77 -3.49
CA GLU A 64 -17.71 4.98 -2.93
C GLU A 64 -18.57 3.70 -2.96
N VAL A 65 -18.40 2.84 -3.98
CA VAL A 65 -19.17 1.60 -4.14
C VAL A 65 -18.29 0.40 -3.83
N TYR A 66 -18.74 -0.47 -2.92
CA TYR A 66 -17.94 -1.62 -2.47
C TYR A 66 -17.60 -2.60 -3.59
N GLN A 67 -18.48 -2.79 -4.57
CA GLN A 67 -18.25 -3.69 -5.69
C GLN A 67 -16.99 -3.31 -6.50
N THR A 68 -16.63 -2.02 -6.54
CA THR A 68 -15.38 -1.57 -7.16
C THR A 68 -14.17 -2.16 -6.45
N MET A 69 -14.20 -2.25 -5.12
CA MET A 69 -13.16 -2.95 -4.35
C MET A 69 -13.08 -4.44 -4.70
N MET A 70 -14.24 -5.08 -4.86
CA MET A 70 -14.27 -6.50 -5.17
C MET A 70 -13.60 -6.77 -6.52
N VAL A 71 -13.95 -6.00 -7.55
CA VAL A 71 -13.39 -6.16 -8.89
C VAL A 71 -11.88 -5.90 -8.91
N GLU A 72 -11.41 -4.88 -8.18
CA GLU A 72 -10.01 -4.49 -8.26
C GLU A 72 -9.06 -5.41 -7.46
N TRP A 73 -9.50 -5.95 -6.31
CA TRP A 73 -8.57 -6.67 -5.41
C TRP A 73 -8.80 -8.18 -5.29
N MET A 74 -9.97 -8.72 -5.63
CA MET A 74 -10.29 -10.13 -5.34
C MET A 74 -9.50 -11.15 -6.16
N ASP A 75 -9.03 -10.78 -7.35
CA ASP A 75 -8.22 -11.64 -8.24
C ASP A 75 -6.71 -11.32 -8.15
N LYS A 76 -6.30 -10.46 -7.23
CA LYS A 76 -4.87 -10.14 -7.00
C LYS A 76 -4.24 -11.21 -6.12
N LYS A 77 -3.04 -11.64 -6.52
CA LYS A 77 -2.24 -12.63 -5.79
C LYS A 77 -1.47 -11.97 -4.64
N CYS A 78 -1.31 -12.69 -3.54
CA CYS A 78 -0.41 -12.30 -2.46
C CYS A 78 1.02 -12.14 -2.98
N HIS A 79 1.68 -11.04 -2.62
CA HIS A 79 3.06 -10.77 -3.03
C HIS A 79 4.07 -11.72 -2.37
N ARG A 80 3.73 -12.29 -1.21
CA ARG A 80 4.62 -13.18 -0.46
C ARG A 80 4.56 -14.63 -0.95
N CYS A 81 3.36 -15.21 -1.07
CA CYS A 81 3.21 -16.61 -1.46
C CYS A 81 2.82 -16.83 -2.93
N GLY A 82 2.42 -15.79 -3.66
CA GLY A 82 2.04 -15.90 -5.08
C GLY A 82 0.68 -16.58 -5.33
N HIS A 83 -0.04 -16.98 -4.29
CA HIS A 83 -1.39 -17.54 -4.40
C HIS A 83 -2.46 -16.46 -4.29
N LEU A 84 -3.68 -16.77 -4.76
CA LEU A 84 -4.85 -15.96 -4.48
C LEU A 84 -5.23 -16.11 -3.00
N PRO A 85 -5.21 -15.04 -2.19
CA PRO A 85 -5.62 -15.14 -0.80
C PRO A 85 -7.07 -15.62 -0.69
N ARG A 86 -7.31 -16.60 0.18
CA ARG A 86 -8.67 -16.97 0.58
C ARG A 86 -9.29 -15.90 1.45
N GLU A 87 -8.53 -15.30 2.37
CA GLU A 87 -9.01 -14.16 3.17
C GLU A 87 -8.12 -12.94 2.85
N PRO A 88 -8.39 -12.23 1.74
CA PRO A 88 -7.61 -11.07 1.34
C PRO A 88 -7.89 -9.88 2.27
N ALA A 89 -6.81 -9.30 2.83
CA ALA A 89 -6.86 -8.11 3.64
C ALA A 89 -6.03 -6.99 3.00
N LEU A 90 -6.65 -5.82 2.80
CA LEU A 90 -5.99 -4.65 2.23
C LEU A 90 -5.53 -3.72 3.34
N CYS A 91 -4.22 -3.50 3.47
CA CYS A 91 -3.66 -2.50 4.38
C CYS A 91 -4.09 -1.10 3.94
N LEU A 92 -4.86 -0.41 4.77
CA LEU A 92 -5.34 0.94 4.49
C LEU A 92 -4.27 2.00 4.74
N VAL A 93 -3.12 1.65 5.32
CA VAL A 93 -2.01 2.59 5.49
C VAL A 93 -1.21 2.73 4.19
N CYS A 94 -1.02 1.65 3.44
CA CYS A 94 -0.11 1.65 2.28
C CYS A 94 -0.67 0.95 1.02
N GLY A 95 -1.83 0.32 1.08
CA GLY A 95 -2.45 -0.41 -0.04
C GLY A 95 -1.90 -1.82 -0.30
N HIS A 96 -1.09 -2.38 0.60
CA HIS A 96 -0.56 -3.74 0.45
C HIS A 96 -1.65 -4.81 0.70
N LEU A 97 -1.68 -5.84 -0.14
CA LEU A 97 -2.62 -6.96 -0.02
C LEU A 97 -1.96 -8.14 0.72
N CYS A 98 -2.55 -8.55 1.84
CA CYS A 98 -2.07 -9.63 2.70
C CYS A 98 -3.01 -10.87 2.64
N CYS A 99 -2.44 -12.05 2.84
CA CYS A 99 -3.17 -13.23 3.30
C CYS A 99 -3.46 -13.08 4.81
N CYS A 100 -4.73 -12.92 5.16
CA CYS A 100 -5.15 -12.75 6.54
C CYS A 100 -5.68 -14.07 7.11
N ALA A 101 -5.40 -14.40 8.37
CA ALA A 101 -6.05 -15.55 9.03
C ALA A 101 -5.87 -16.91 8.30
N GLU A 102 -4.79 -17.07 7.53
CA GLU A 102 -4.48 -18.29 6.78
C GLU A 102 -3.28 -19.05 7.35
N GLY A 103 -3.16 -20.33 6.98
CA GLY A 103 -1.98 -21.14 7.33
C GLY A 103 -0.72 -20.79 6.54
N CYS A 104 -0.84 -20.02 5.46
CA CYS A 104 0.29 -19.55 4.66
C CYS A 104 0.83 -18.21 5.17
N CYS A 105 1.98 -17.77 4.65
CA CYS A 105 2.59 -16.48 4.94
C CYS A 105 2.99 -16.21 6.40
N LYS A 106 2.92 -17.22 7.28
CA LYS A 106 3.38 -17.12 8.66
C LYS A 106 4.90 -17.05 8.77
N ASP A 107 5.41 -16.32 9.75
CA ASP A 107 6.83 -16.36 10.11
C ASP A 107 7.14 -17.57 11.02
N GLU A 108 8.42 -17.71 11.38
CA GLU A 108 8.90 -18.78 12.28
C GLU A 108 8.23 -18.74 13.67
N GLY A 109 7.80 -17.56 14.11
CA GLY A 109 7.05 -17.36 15.36
C GLY A 109 5.55 -17.64 15.22
N GLY A 110 5.08 -18.04 14.05
CA GLY A 110 3.67 -18.30 13.77
C GLY A 110 2.82 -17.06 13.53
N ARG A 111 3.44 -15.86 13.47
CA ARG A 111 2.71 -14.60 13.22
C ARG A 111 2.19 -14.57 11.79
N GLY A 112 0.92 -14.24 11.59
CA GLY A 112 0.32 -14.08 10.26
C GLY A 112 0.89 -12.89 9.47
N GLU A 113 0.48 -12.77 8.21
CA GLU A 113 1.04 -11.76 7.30
C GLU A 113 0.64 -10.34 7.70
N CYS A 114 -0.59 -10.13 8.19
CA CYS A 114 -1.06 -8.79 8.55
C CYS A 114 -0.29 -8.25 9.75
N THR A 115 -0.01 -9.09 10.74
CA THR A 115 0.77 -8.71 11.93
C THR A 115 2.20 -8.39 11.57
N GLN A 116 2.84 -9.23 10.75
CA GLN A 116 4.18 -8.94 10.25
C GLN A 116 4.20 -7.64 9.42
N HIS A 117 3.19 -7.43 8.59
CA HIS A 117 3.08 -6.20 7.80
C HIS A 117 2.86 -4.98 8.69
N ALA A 118 2.03 -5.06 9.72
CA ALA A 118 1.79 -3.96 10.67
C ALA A 118 3.07 -3.55 11.41
N LEU A 119 3.91 -4.51 11.79
CA LEU A 119 5.22 -4.24 12.42
C LEU A 119 6.12 -3.39 11.52
N VAL A 120 6.15 -3.67 10.21
CA VAL A 120 7.02 -2.97 9.25
C VAL A 120 6.39 -1.68 8.73
N CYS A 121 5.09 -1.69 8.41
CA CYS A 121 4.40 -0.59 7.76
C CYS A 121 3.94 0.50 8.73
N GLY A 122 3.50 0.12 9.93
CA GLY A 122 2.87 1.03 10.89
C GLY A 122 3.43 0.93 12.31
N GLY A 123 4.65 0.41 12.47
CA GLY A 123 5.33 0.32 13.77
C GLY A 123 4.62 -0.55 14.80
N GLY A 124 3.89 -1.57 14.33
CA GLY A 124 3.07 -2.46 15.18
C GLY A 124 1.60 -2.06 15.28
N THR A 125 1.20 -0.94 14.64
CA THR A 125 -0.21 -0.63 14.39
C THR A 125 -0.55 -0.93 12.94
N GLY A 126 -1.69 -1.55 12.67
CA GLY A 126 -2.17 -1.80 11.31
C GLY A 126 -3.68 -1.68 11.21
N VAL A 127 -4.15 -1.15 10.09
CA VAL A 127 -5.58 -1.01 9.77
C VAL A 127 -5.82 -1.68 8.43
N PHE A 128 -6.61 -2.74 8.41
CA PHE A 128 -6.82 -3.58 7.23
C PHE A 128 -8.31 -3.73 6.92
N LEU A 129 -8.69 -3.54 5.66
CA LEU A 129 -10.03 -3.90 5.20
C LEU A 129 -10.04 -5.39 4.81
N LEU A 130 -10.86 -6.18 5.52
CA LEU A 130 -11.10 -7.59 5.21
C LEU A 130 -12.09 -7.69 4.05
N LEU A 131 -11.58 -7.87 2.83
CA LEU A 131 -12.37 -7.75 1.59
C LEU A 131 -13.50 -8.77 1.46
N ARG A 132 -13.45 -9.91 2.16
CA ARG A 132 -14.57 -10.85 2.18
C ARG A 132 -15.58 -10.57 3.28
N GLN A 133 -15.16 -9.94 4.37
CA GLN A 133 -15.98 -9.74 5.56
C GLN A 133 -16.59 -8.33 5.60
N THR A 134 -16.08 -7.42 4.75
CA THR A 134 -16.38 -5.98 4.69
C THR A 134 -15.97 -5.20 5.94
N ALA A 135 -15.45 -5.87 6.97
CA ALA A 135 -15.03 -5.29 8.25
C ALA A 135 -13.57 -4.81 8.25
N ILE A 136 -13.21 -4.04 9.27
CA ILE A 136 -11.84 -3.57 9.48
C ILE A 136 -11.16 -4.41 10.56
N LEU A 137 -10.02 -5.00 10.24
CA LEU A 137 -9.11 -5.56 11.23
C LEU A 137 -8.13 -4.46 11.68
N ILE A 138 -8.10 -4.21 12.98
CA ILE A 138 -7.14 -3.30 13.61
C ILE A 138 -6.18 -4.16 14.42
N LEU A 139 -4.88 -3.95 14.21
CA LEU A 139 -3.79 -4.53 14.98
C LEU A 139 -3.11 -3.42 15.77
N SER A 140 -2.91 -3.61 17.08
CA SER A 140 -2.15 -2.73 17.96
C SER A 140 -1.29 -3.57 18.91
N GLY A 141 0.02 -3.68 18.62
CA GLY A 141 0.93 -4.52 19.39
C GLY A 141 0.51 -5.99 19.37
N SER A 142 0.16 -6.55 20.54
CA SER A 142 -0.34 -7.93 20.68
C SER A 142 -1.85 -8.07 20.52
N HIS A 143 -2.57 -6.96 20.38
CA HIS A 143 -4.03 -6.92 20.34
C HIS A 143 -4.52 -6.83 18.90
N ALA A 144 -5.55 -7.60 18.60
CA ALA A 144 -6.35 -7.45 17.39
C ALA A 144 -7.79 -7.14 17.77
N CYS A 145 -8.46 -6.31 16.99
CA CYS A 145 -9.88 -6.08 17.13
C CYS A 145 -10.55 -5.93 15.75
N ILE A 146 -11.83 -6.29 15.68
CA ILE A 146 -12.64 -6.09 14.48
C ILE A 146 -13.49 -4.84 14.69
N TYR A 147 -13.25 -3.84 13.86
CA TYR A 147 -14.05 -2.64 13.77
C TYR A 147 -15.10 -2.81 12.66
N PRO A 148 -16.35 -2.35 12.89
CA PRO A 148 -17.44 -2.59 11.96
C PRO A 148 -17.21 -1.92 10.60
N SER A 149 -17.89 -2.41 9.57
CA SER A 149 -17.65 -2.04 8.18
C SER A 149 -17.76 -0.53 7.95
N PRO A 150 -16.88 0.10 7.14
CA PRO A 150 -17.09 1.46 6.67
C PRO A 150 -18.09 1.51 5.51
N TYR A 151 -18.57 0.35 5.03
CA TYR A 151 -19.53 0.24 3.94
C TYR A 151 -20.91 -0.19 4.47
N LEU A 152 -21.92 0.61 4.17
CA LEU A 152 -23.30 0.39 4.62
C LEU A 152 -24.24 0.30 3.41
N ASP A 153 -25.36 -0.40 3.57
CA ASP A 153 -26.42 -0.39 2.57
C ASP A 153 -27.17 0.97 2.56
N ALA A 154 -28.12 1.12 1.64
CA ALA A 154 -28.92 2.35 1.51
C ALA A 154 -29.75 2.72 2.76
N HIS A 155 -29.88 1.81 3.73
CA HIS A 155 -30.58 2.02 4.99
C HIS A 155 -29.62 2.29 6.16
N GLY A 156 -28.30 2.33 5.92
CA GLY A 156 -27.30 2.51 6.96
C GLY A 156 -26.95 1.21 7.71
N GLU A 157 -27.32 0.05 7.19
CA GLU A 157 -27.07 -1.24 7.82
C GLU A 157 -25.82 -1.92 7.24
N GLU A 158 -25.09 -2.66 8.07
CA GLU A 158 -24.00 -3.51 7.59
C GLU A 158 -24.55 -4.74 6.84
N ASP A 159 -23.76 -5.27 5.91
CA ASP A 159 -23.98 -6.60 5.33
C ASP A 159 -22.72 -7.45 5.52
N PRO A 160 -22.48 -7.98 6.74
CA PRO A 160 -21.27 -8.74 7.05
C PRO A 160 -21.12 -9.92 6.12
N SER A 161 -19.94 -10.01 5.50
CA SER A 161 -19.65 -11.02 4.47
C SER A 161 -20.59 -11.02 3.26
N LEU A 162 -21.28 -9.91 2.99
CA LEU A 162 -22.26 -9.75 1.90
C LEU A 162 -23.34 -10.85 1.88
N LYS A 163 -23.78 -11.31 3.05
CA LYS A 163 -24.76 -12.39 3.17
C LYS A 163 -26.12 -12.04 2.58
N ARG A 164 -26.54 -10.77 2.64
CA ARG A 164 -27.80 -10.27 2.07
C ARG A 164 -27.62 -9.88 0.59
N GLY A 165 -26.39 -9.74 0.12
CA GLY A 165 -26.06 -9.34 -1.25
C GLY A 165 -26.49 -7.91 -1.58
N LYS A 166 -26.55 -7.02 -0.58
CA LYS A 166 -26.96 -5.63 -0.78
C LYS A 166 -25.81 -4.82 -1.38
N PRO A 167 -26.11 -3.85 -2.28
CA PRO A 167 -25.13 -2.84 -2.64
C PRO A 167 -24.71 -2.07 -1.37
N LEU A 168 -23.40 -1.94 -1.16
CA LEU A 168 -22.85 -1.19 -0.05
C LEU A 168 -22.07 0.03 -0.55
N PHE A 169 -22.16 1.10 0.23
CA PHE A 169 -21.59 2.41 -0.06
C PHE A 169 -20.72 2.87 1.10
N LEU A 170 -19.62 3.55 0.79
CA LEU A 170 -18.70 4.07 1.79
C LEU A 170 -19.39 5.17 2.61
N ASP A 171 -19.54 4.94 3.90
CA ASP A 171 -19.94 5.98 4.84
C ASP A 171 -18.70 6.81 5.21
N LYS A 172 -18.64 8.03 4.68
CA LYS A 172 -17.50 8.94 4.86
C LYS A 172 -17.28 9.29 6.33
N ASN A 173 -18.35 9.45 7.12
CA ASN A 173 -18.24 9.81 8.52
C ASN A 173 -17.59 8.68 9.33
N ARG A 174 -17.99 7.42 9.09
CA ARG A 174 -17.37 6.24 9.70
C ARG A 174 -15.91 6.10 9.30
N TYR A 175 -15.60 6.36 8.04
CA TYR A 175 -14.24 6.28 7.54
C TYR A 175 -13.33 7.38 8.10
N GLU A 176 -13.82 8.61 8.19
CA GLU A 176 -13.11 9.73 8.83
C GLU A 176 -12.90 9.49 10.33
N ALA A 177 -13.90 8.92 11.03
CA ALA A 177 -13.75 8.53 12.43
C ALA A 177 -12.69 7.45 12.61
N LEU A 178 -12.66 6.43 11.74
CA LEU A 178 -11.60 5.42 11.73
C LEU A 178 -10.22 6.05 11.51
N GLN A 179 -10.09 6.98 10.57
CA GLN A 179 -8.84 7.68 10.32
C GLN A 179 -8.42 8.52 11.53
N ALA A 180 -9.34 9.23 12.18
CA ALA A 180 -9.04 10.01 13.38
C ALA A 180 -8.53 9.11 14.52
N LEU A 181 -9.14 7.94 14.72
CA LEU A 181 -8.68 6.95 15.71
C LEU A 181 -7.28 6.44 15.41
N TRP A 182 -6.99 6.17 14.13
CA TRP A 182 -5.67 5.73 13.67
C TRP A 182 -4.60 6.80 13.91
N VAL A 183 -4.85 8.04 13.48
CA VAL A 183 -3.92 9.16 13.66
C VAL A 183 -3.65 9.44 15.13
N ALA A 184 -4.65 9.26 16.00
CA ALA A 184 -4.54 9.46 17.43
C ALA A 184 -3.88 8.28 18.18
N HIS A 185 -3.59 7.16 17.50
CA HIS A 185 -3.16 5.90 18.15
C HIS A 185 -4.09 5.48 19.31
N ALA A 186 -5.40 5.75 19.18
CA ALA A 186 -6.35 5.66 20.28
C ALA A 186 -7.15 4.35 20.33
N PHE A 187 -6.79 3.35 19.52
CA PHE A 187 -7.55 2.10 19.40
C PHE A 187 -7.66 1.32 20.71
N ASP A 188 -6.66 1.42 21.58
CA ASP A 188 -6.63 0.70 22.86
C ASP A 188 -7.46 1.37 23.97
N TYR A 189 -7.93 2.61 23.74
CA TYR A 189 -8.60 3.43 24.76
C TYR A 189 -9.98 3.96 24.35
N ASP A 190 -10.33 3.89 23.06
CA ASP A 190 -11.61 4.41 22.59
C ASP A 190 -12.78 3.47 22.92
N GLY A 191 -13.71 3.96 23.74
CA GLY A 191 -14.87 3.20 24.19
C GLY A 191 -15.83 2.77 23.07
N ASN A 192 -15.85 3.43 21.90
CA ASN A 192 -16.68 3.02 20.77
C ASN A 192 -16.04 1.88 19.97
N VAL A 193 -14.71 1.84 19.89
CA VAL A 193 -13.97 0.67 19.39
C VAL A 193 -14.23 -0.52 20.31
N LEU A 194 -14.12 -0.34 21.63
CA LEU A 194 -14.34 -1.41 22.61
C LEU A 194 -15.80 -1.91 22.66
N LYS A 195 -16.80 -1.06 22.40
CA LYS A 195 -18.22 -1.48 22.38
C LYS A 195 -18.57 -2.39 21.21
N HIS A 196 -17.90 -2.23 20.07
CA HIS A 196 -18.25 -2.93 18.83
C HIS A 196 -17.19 -3.96 18.41
N SER A 197 -16.08 -4.08 19.15
CA SER A 197 -15.01 -5.01 18.84
C SER A 197 -14.81 -6.05 19.95
N ARG A 198 -14.52 -7.29 19.54
CA ARG A 198 -14.02 -8.33 20.44
C ARG A 198 -12.49 -8.34 20.29
N ALA A 199 -11.78 -8.16 21.39
CA ALA A 199 -10.32 -8.23 21.38
C ALA A 199 -9.86 -9.70 21.22
N PHE A 200 -8.93 -9.94 20.30
CA PHE A 200 -8.31 -11.23 20.02
C PHE A 200 -6.78 -11.09 20.06
N SER A 201 -6.07 -12.22 20.08
CA SER A 201 -4.61 -12.23 19.86
C SER A 201 -4.30 -11.82 18.42
N ALA A 202 -3.35 -10.90 18.25
CA ALA A 202 -2.89 -10.47 16.92
C ALA A 202 -2.11 -11.55 16.18
N GLU A 203 -1.43 -12.47 16.88
CA GLU A 203 -0.47 -13.42 16.29
C GLU A 203 -1.03 -14.22 15.10
N PHE A 204 -2.33 -14.50 15.07
CA PHE A 204 -2.91 -15.28 13.99
C PHE A 204 -3.01 -14.55 12.64
N TYR A 205 -3.02 -13.21 12.65
CA TYR A 205 -3.42 -12.37 11.51
C TYR A 205 -2.26 -11.93 10.64
#